data_AF-A0A7C4JNB4-F1
#
_entry.id   AF-A0A7C4JNB4-F1
#
_cell.length_a   1.000
_cell.length_b   1.000
_cell.length_c   1.000
_cell.angle_alpha   90.00
_cell.angle_beta   90.00
_cell.angle_gamma   90.00
#
_symmetry.space_group_name_H-M   'P 1'
#
loop_
_entity.id
_entity.type
_entity.pdbx_description
1 polymer ?
#
loop_
_entity_poly.entity_id
_entity_poly.type
_entity_poly.pdbx_seq_one_letter_code
_entity_poly.pdbx_strand_id
1 'polypeptide(L)'
;MKGLESRIIRMLETLLGTRLVSIILFGSSIYIGRGRDVDILILIDSISGLDEKMDLEEEVKMLLNRSFNYEVVFDAHILDLEQFNENLKIGSFLSGLSLGYQVIYDKNNVEEKIVEMLKTLSKSRYIMVNKYGRWNLSKIAEIKLRIKEKNH
;
A
#
# COMPACT_ATOMS: atom_id res chain seq x y z
N MET A 1 4.45 -1.09 16.46
CA MET A 1 3.48 -0.73 15.39
C MET A 1 2.02 -0.72 15.85
N LYS A 2 1.57 -1.58 16.78
CA LYS A 2 0.15 -1.69 17.20
C LYS A 2 -0.58 -0.42 17.70
N GLY A 3 0.12 0.68 18.01
CA GLY A 3 -0.51 1.98 18.33
C GLY A 3 -0.48 3.01 17.19
N LEU A 4 0.43 2.82 16.23
CA LEU A 4 0.59 3.70 15.07
C LEU A 4 -0.58 3.50 14.11
N GLU A 5 -0.88 2.24 13.80
CA GLU A 5 -1.92 1.82 12.86
C GLU A 5 -3.29 2.37 13.29
N SER A 6 -3.68 2.19 14.55
CA SER A 6 -4.95 2.70 15.06
C SER A 6 -5.07 4.23 15.01
N ARG A 7 -3.97 4.98 15.18
CA ARG A 7 -3.98 6.44 15.00
C ARG A 7 -4.18 6.81 13.54
N ILE A 8 -3.45 6.16 12.62
CA ILE A 8 -3.59 6.38 11.17
C ILE A 8 -5.05 6.12 10.75
N ILE A 9 -5.62 4.98 11.13
CA ILE A 9 -6.99 4.61 10.79
C ILE A 9 -7.97 5.68 11.25
N ARG A 10 -7.93 6.08 12.53
CA ARG A 10 -8.86 7.10 13.07
C ARG A 10 -8.76 8.43 12.35
N MET A 11 -7.53 8.87 12.04
CA MET A 11 -7.31 10.14 11.35
C MET A 11 -7.88 10.11 9.92
N LEU A 12 -7.63 9.02 9.19
CA LEU A 12 -8.14 8.86 7.84
C LEU A 12 -9.65 8.62 7.79
N GLU A 13 -10.22 7.91 8.76
CA GLU A 13 -11.67 7.79 8.92
C GLU A 13 -12.32 9.15 9.20
N THR A 14 -11.65 10.02 9.98
CA THR A 14 -12.16 11.37 10.26
C THR A 14 -12.11 12.25 9.01
N LEU A 15 -11.02 12.18 8.23
CA LEU A 15 -10.85 13.00 7.03
C LEU A 15 -11.73 12.52 5.87
N LEU A 16 -11.69 11.22 5.56
CA LEU A 16 -12.29 10.65 4.35
C LEU A 16 -13.68 10.05 4.60
N GLY A 17 -14.05 9.83 5.87
CA GLY A 17 -15.38 9.35 6.25
C GLY A 17 -15.76 8.03 5.58
N THR A 18 -16.95 8.01 4.99
CA THR A 18 -17.49 6.83 4.32
C THR A 18 -16.74 6.48 3.03
N ARG A 19 -16.03 7.44 2.42
CA ARG A 19 -15.27 7.23 1.19
C ARG A 19 -14.07 6.31 1.40
N LEU A 20 -13.54 6.22 2.62
CA LEU A 20 -12.39 5.36 2.92
C LEU A 20 -12.75 3.87 2.78
N VAL A 21 -12.04 3.17 1.89
CA VAL A 21 -12.23 1.74 1.60
C VAL A 21 -11.14 0.88 2.22
N SER A 22 -9.87 1.21 2.01
CA SER A 22 -8.75 0.42 2.53
C SER A 22 -7.52 1.28 2.81
N ILE A 23 -6.70 0.85 3.76
CA ILE A 23 -5.40 1.46 4.07
C ILE A 23 -4.35 0.36 4.07
N ILE A 24 -3.34 0.54 3.22
CA ILE A 24 -2.26 -0.41 3.01
C ILE A 24 -0.95 0.31 3.27
N LEU A 25 -0.20 -0.15 4.26
CA LEU A 25 1.19 0.26 4.45
C LEU A 25 2.07 -0.61 3.57
N PHE A 26 3.00 -0.03 2.84
CA PHE A 26 3.89 -0.79 1.97
C PHE A 26 5.30 -0.19 1.91
N GLY A 27 6.16 -0.81 1.11
CA GLY A 27 7.51 -0.31 0.88
C GLY A 27 8.51 -0.69 1.97
N SER A 28 9.63 0.03 1.98
CA SER A 28 10.86 -0.39 2.67
C SER A 28 10.75 -0.42 4.20
N SER A 29 9.88 0.40 4.78
CA SER A 29 9.59 0.36 6.21
C SER A 29 8.96 -0.97 6.64
N ILE A 30 8.17 -1.61 5.78
CA ILE A 30 7.52 -2.89 6.07
C ILE A 30 8.49 -4.08 5.96
N TYR A 31 9.36 -4.12 4.95
CA TYR A 31 10.24 -5.29 4.74
C TYR A 31 11.67 -5.14 5.29
N ILE A 32 12.16 -3.92 5.53
CA ILE A 32 13.49 -3.66 6.14
C ILE A 32 13.37 -3.32 7.64
N GLY A 33 12.21 -2.82 8.10
CA GLY A 33 11.95 -2.54 9.52
C GLY A 33 12.74 -1.37 10.11
N ARG A 34 13.46 -0.60 9.28
CA ARG A 34 14.28 0.57 9.68
C ARG A 34 14.01 1.83 8.85
N GLY A 35 12.95 1.84 8.04
CA GLY A 35 12.56 3.00 7.25
C GLY A 35 11.95 4.09 8.14
N ARG A 36 12.45 5.33 8.03
CA ARG A 36 11.76 6.52 8.56
C ARG A 36 10.59 6.96 7.68
N ASP A 37 10.57 6.47 6.44
CA ASP A 37 9.55 6.76 5.45
C ASP A 37 8.55 5.60 5.38
N VAL A 38 7.27 5.92 5.53
CA VAL A 38 6.14 4.98 5.46
C VAL A 38 5.36 5.31 4.20
N ASP A 39 5.45 4.43 3.20
CA ASP A 39 4.61 4.50 2.02
C ASP A 39 3.22 3.97 2.39
N ILE A 40 2.20 4.79 2.15
CA ILE A 40 0.81 4.47 2.47
C ILE A 40 -0.04 4.59 1.21
N LEU A 41 -0.72 3.49 0.87
CA LEU A 41 -1.71 3.44 -0.20
C LEU A 41 -3.09 3.46 0.44
N ILE A 42 -3.89 4.43 0.05
CA ILE A 42 -5.26 4.62 0.55
C ILE A 42 -6.20 4.40 -0.62
N LEU A 43 -7.16 3.50 -0.44
CA LEU A 43 -8.22 3.29 -1.39
C LEU A 43 -9.46 4.04 -0.94
N ILE A 44 -10.06 4.78 -1.87
CA ILE A 44 -11.35 5.43 -1.68
C ILE A 44 -12.37 4.92 -2.70
N ASP A 45 -13.65 5.27 -2.50
CA ASP A 45 -14.75 4.83 -3.33
C ASP A 45 -14.68 5.36 -4.78
N SER A 46 -14.39 6.64 -4.95
CA SER A 46 -14.31 7.33 -6.24
C SER A 46 -13.44 8.57 -6.17
N ILE A 47 -12.81 8.94 -7.28
CA ILE A 47 -12.06 10.18 -7.48
C ILE A 47 -12.65 10.89 -8.71
N SER A 48 -13.01 12.16 -8.58
CA SER A 48 -13.64 12.93 -9.67
C SER A 48 -12.66 13.39 -10.75
N GLY A 49 -11.36 13.49 -10.42
CA GLY A 49 -10.33 13.91 -11.36
C GLY A 49 -8.93 13.97 -10.76
N LEU A 50 -7.95 14.35 -11.58
CA LEU A 50 -6.55 14.45 -11.16
C LEU A 50 -6.33 15.52 -10.08
N ASP A 51 -7.04 16.65 -10.19
CA ASP A 51 -6.91 17.76 -9.23
C ASP A 51 -7.34 17.30 -7.82
N GLU A 52 -8.53 16.68 -7.69
CA GLU A 52 -8.99 16.13 -6.41
C GLU A 52 -8.01 15.09 -5.86
N LYS A 53 -7.46 14.22 -6.71
CA LYS A 53 -6.47 13.24 -6.28
C LYS A 53 -5.24 13.90 -5.66
N MET A 54 -4.70 14.90 -6.33
CA MET A 54 -3.51 15.61 -5.86
C MET A 54 -3.77 16.33 -4.55
N ASP A 55 -4.92 17.01 -4.45
CA ASP A 55 -5.35 17.71 -3.23
C ASP A 55 -5.49 16.74 -2.05
N LEU A 56 -6.15 15.59 -2.26
CA LEU A 56 -6.31 14.58 -1.22
C LEU A 56 -4.96 13.96 -0.80
N GLU A 57 -4.07 13.69 -1.76
CA GLU A 57 -2.73 13.15 -1.47
C GLU A 57 -1.90 14.14 -0.62
N GLU A 58 -1.94 15.44 -0.97
CA GLU A 58 -1.27 16.48 -0.19
C GLU A 58 -1.89 16.66 1.19
N GLU A 59 -3.22 16.72 1.28
CA GLU A 59 -3.94 16.88 2.54
C GLU A 59 -3.64 15.72 3.50
N VAL A 60 -3.72 14.48 3.01
CA VAL A 60 -3.37 13.29 3.80
C VAL A 60 -1.91 13.33 4.24
N LYS A 61 -0.98 13.64 3.33
CA LYS A 61 0.44 13.77 3.66
C LYS A 61 0.64 14.77 4.78
N MET A 62 0.08 15.97 4.65
CA MET A 62 0.21 17.02 5.66
C MET A 62 -0.39 16.59 7.00
N LEU A 63 -1.59 16.00 6.99
CA LEU A 63 -2.30 15.54 8.18
C LEU A 63 -1.48 14.49 8.96
N LEU A 64 -1.02 13.45 8.27
CA LEU A 64 -0.25 12.37 8.89
C LEU A 64 1.09 12.90 9.40
N ASN A 65 1.88 13.55 8.54
CA ASN A 65 3.21 14.04 8.91
C ASN A 65 3.18 15.00 10.12
N ARG A 66 2.22 15.95 10.15
CA ARG A 66 2.06 16.86 11.29
C ARG A 66 1.67 16.14 12.58
N SER A 67 0.77 15.17 12.49
CA SER A 67 0.26 14.45 13.68
C SER A 67 1.28 13.49 14.30
N PHE A 68 2.31 13.14 13.55
CA PHE A 68 3.48 12.39 14.00
C PHE A 68 4.73 13.27 14.16
N ASN A 69 4.56 14.60 14.25
CA ASN A 69 5.65 15.56 14.45
C ASN A 69 6.82 15.40 13.48
N TYR A 70 6.57 14.87 12.27
CA TYR A 70 7.60 14.54 11.27
C TYR A 70 8.69 13.58 11.76
N GLU A 71 8.47 12.86 12.87
CA GLU A 71 9.37 11.79 13.32
C GLU A 71 9.33 10.58 12.38
N VAL A 72 8.16 10.38 11.76
CA VAL A 72 7.89 9.43 10.68
C VAL A 72 7.40 10.23 9.50
N VAL A 73 8.00 10.01 8.33
CA VAL A 73 7.61 10.67 7.09
C VAL A 73 6.64 9.76 6.35
N PHE A 74 5.46 10.28 6.03
CA PHE A 74 4.44 9.54 5.27
C PHE A 74 4.42 10.00 3.82
N ASP A 75 4.55 9.06 2.90
CA ASP A 75 4.31 9.27 1.48
C ASP A 75 2.98 8.60 1.10
N ALA A 76 1.95 9.40 0.87
CA ALA A 76 0.61 8.92 0.56
C ALA A 76 0.35 8.84 -0.95
N HIS A 77 -0.26 7.74 -1.35
CA HIS A 77 -0.86 7.56 -2.67
C HIS A 77 -2.32 7.22 -2.50
N ILE A 78 -3.18 7.86 -3.30
CA ILE A 78 -4.62 7.65 -3.27
C ILE A 78 -5.08 7.10 -4.61
N LEU A 79 -5.83 6.01 -4.56
CA LEU A 79 -6.49 5.42 -5.72
C LEU A 79 -7.97 5.21 -5.38
N ASP A 80 -8.82 5.31 -6.39
CA ASP A 80 -10.14 4.69 -6.29
C ASP A 80 -10.05 3.19 -6.62
N LEU A 81 -11.17 2.49 -6.49
CA LEU A 81 -11.23 1.06 -6.79
C LEU A 81 -10.96 0.74 -8.26
N GLU A 82 -11.33 1.61 -9.20
CA GLU A 82 -11.10 1.39 -10.63
C GLU A 82 -9.60 1.43 -10.93
N GLN A 83 -8.94 2.53 -10.56
CA GLN A 83 -7.50 2.72 -10.68
C GLN A 83 -6.71 1.62 -9.96
N PHE A 84 -7.18 1.19 -8.78
CA PHE A 84 -6.57 0.08 -8.06
C PHE A 84 -6.61 -1.21 -8.88
N ASN A 85 -7.79 -1.60 -9.41
CA ASN A 85 -7.93 -2.81 -10.21
C ASN A 85 -7.10 -2.74 -11.51
N GLU A 86 -7.04 -1.57 -12.15
CA GLU A 86 -6.19 -1.37 -13.34
C GLU A 86 -4.70 -1.58 -13.04
N ASN A 87 -4.28 -1.20 -11.84
CA ASN A 87 -2.93 -1.37 -11.34
C ASN A 87 -2.65 -2.77 -10.76
N LEU A 88 -3.62 -3.68 -10.61
CA LEU A 88 -3.37 -5.08 -10.20
C LEU A 88 -2.84 -5.95 -11.34
N LYS A 89 -1.87 -5.43 -12.11
CA LYS A 89 -1.23 -6.10 -13.23
C LYS A 89 0.28 -6.20 -12.98
N ILE A 90 0.90 -7.24 -13.51
CA ILE A 90 2.35 -7.43 -13.41
C ILE A 90 3.06 -6.29 -14.14
N GLY A 91 4.04 -5.68 -13.48
CA GLY A 91 4.82 -4.56 -14.01
C GLY A 91 4.24 -3.18 -13.70
N SER A 92 3.09 -3.11 -13.05
CA SER A 92 2.53 -1.86 -12.53
C SER A 92 3.25 -1.38 -11.26
N PHE A 93 2.86 -0.19 -10.81
CA PHE A 93 3.21 0.37 -9.49
C PHE A 93 2.96 -0.64 -8.34
N LEU A 94 1.81 -1.31 -8.33
CA LEU A 94 1.43 -2.23 -7.25
C LEU A 94 2.21 -3.55 -7.25
N SER A 95 2.98 -3.85 -8.30
CA SER A 95 3.92 -4.98 -8.25
C SER A 95 4.93 -4.85 -7.10
N GLY A 96 5.21 -3.63 -6.64
CA GLY A 96 6.05 -3.36 -5.47
C GLY A 96 5.51 -3.92 -4.16
N LEU A 97 4.19 -4.15 -4.03
CA LEU A 97 3.58 -4.78 -2.85
C LEU A 97 4.16 -6.17 -2.56
N SER A 98 4.67 -6.86 -3.59
CA SER A 98 5.36 -8.15 -3.43
C SER A 98 6.54 -8.09 -2.47
N LEU A 99 7.22 -6.94 -2.37
CA LEU A 99 8.36 -6.75 -1.46
C LEU A 99 7.91 -6.70 0.00
N GLY A 100 6.76 -6.10 0.28
CA GLY A 100 6.35 -5.75 1.64
C GLY A 100 5.06 -4.95 1.63
N TYR A 101 4.03 -5.44 2.32
CA TYR A 101 2.79 -4.72 2.56
C TYR A 101 2.11 -5.25 3.82
N GLN A 102 1.30 -4.40 4.45
CA GLN A 102 0.43 -4.70 5.57
C GLN A 102 -0.88 -3.94 5.37
N VAL A 103 -2.00 -4.65 5.31
CA VAL A 103 -3.33 -4.03 5.28
C VAL A 103 -3.74 -3.76 6.73
N ILE A 104 -4.01 -2.49 7.05
CA ILE A 104 -4.40 -2.07 8.41
C ILE A 104 -5.89 -1.72 8.48
N TYR A 105 -6.53 -1.54 7.32
CA TYR A 105 -7.96 -1.29 7.19
C TYR A 105 -8.46 -1.85 5.85
N ASP A 106 -9.58 -2.57 5.86
CA ASP A 106 -10.16 -3.16 4.65
C ASP A 106 -11.68 -3.35 4.79
N LYS A 107 -12.47 -2.59 4.02
CA LYS A 107 -13.93 -2.76 3.93
C LYS A 107 -14.35 -3.71 2.80
N ASN A 108 -13.53 -3.89 1.77
CA ASN A 108 -13.95 -4.48 0.49
C ASN A 108 -13.10 -5.68 0.07
N ASN A 109 -12.50 -6.40 1.02
CA ASN A 109 -11.61 -7.54 0.78
C ASN A 109 -10.51 -7.21 -0.25
N VAL A 110 -9.98 -5.99 -0.18
CA VAL A 110 -8.89 -5.49 -1.00
C VAL A 110 -7.66 -6.38 -0.84
N GLU A 111 -7.42 -6.92 0.35
CA GLU A 111 -6.29 -7.81 0.58
C GLU A 111 -6.35 -9.08 -0.27
N GLU A 112 -7.54 -9.66 -0.48
CA GLU A 112 -7.71 -10.86 -1.29
C GLU A 112 -7.25 -10.63 -2.74
N LYS A 113 -7.61 -9.46 -3.30
CA LYS A 113 -7.16 -9.05 -4.64
C LYS A 113 -5.65 -8.88 -4.75
N ILE A 114 -5.02 -8.34 -3.70
CA ILE A 114 -3.55 -8.24 -3.63
C ILE A 114 -2.93 -9.64 -3.63
N VAL A 115 -3.49 -10.56 -2.83
CA VAL A 115 -3.02 -11.96 -2.78
C VAL A 115 -3.17 -12.65 -4.15
N GLU A 116 -4.27 -12.44 -4.87
CA GLU A 116 -4.46 -12.97 -6.22
C GLU A 116 -3.45 -12.42 -7.23
N MET A 117 -3.18 -11.11 -7.18
CA MET A 117 -2.13 -10.51 -7.99
C MET A 117 -0.76 -11.12 -7.65
N LEU A 118 -0.44 -11.35 -6.37
CA LEU A 118 0.80 -12.01 -5.96
C LEU A 118 0.89 -13.46 -6.44
N LYS A 119 -0.22 -14.21 -6.44
CA LYS A 119 -0.30 -15.57 -7.01
C LYS A 119 -0.01 -15.58 -8.50
N THR A 120 -0.46 -14.55 -9.21
CA THR A 120 -0.18 -14.38 -10.64
C THR A 120 1.29 -13.98 -10.86
N LEU A 121 1.80 -13.04 -10.07
CA LEU A 121 3.19 -12.59 -10.11
C LEU A 121 4.18 -13.71 -9.79
N SER A 122 3.88 -14.58 -8.81
CA SER A 122 4.77 -15.68 -8.42
C SER A 122 4.95 -16.74 -9.51
N LYS A 123 3.96 -16.87 -10.40
CA LYS A 123 4.01 -17.75 -11.58
C LYS A 123 4.69 -17.10 -12.78
N SER A 124 4.97 -15.79 -12.72
CA SER A 124 5.67 -15.07 -13.78
C SER A 124 7.20 -15.17 -13.63
N ARG A 125 7.94 -14.63 -14.61
CA ARG A 125 9.41 -14.48 -14.55
C ARG A 125 9.80 -13.00 -14.45
N TYR A 126 9.11 -12.25 -13.59
CA TYR A 126 9.27 -10.80 -13.50
C TYR A 126 10.47 -10.41 -12.62
N ILE A 127 11.44 -9.74 -13.24
CA ILE A 127 12.63 -9.20 -12.59
C ILE A 127 12.57 -7.68 -12.69
N MET A 128 12.48 -7.00 -11.56
CA MET A 128 12.59 -5.56 -11.49
C MET A 128 14.06 -5.15 -11.40
N VAL A 129 14.49 -4.22 -12.25
CA VAL A 129 15.84 -3.64 -12.18
C VAL A 129 15.71 -2.16 -11.79
N ASN A 130 16.36 -1.76 -10.71
CA ASN A 130 16.44 -0.37 -10.27
C ASN A 130 17.88 0.00 -9.91
N LYS A 131 18.10 1.25 -9.49
CA LYS A 131 19.42 1.76 -9.07
C LYS A 131 20.08 0.96 -7.93
N TYR A 132 19.30 0.15 -7.21
CA TYR A 132 19.77 -0.68 -6.09
C TYR A 132 20.01 -2.15 -6.49
N GLY A 133 19.77 -2.52 -7.75
CA GLY A 133 20.07 -3.85 -8.28
C GLY A 133 18.86 -4.55 -8.92
N ARG A 134 18.93 -5.89 -8.98
CA ARG A 134 17.94 -6.75 -9.63
C ARG A 134 17.15 -7.50 -8.56
N TRP A 135 15.83 -7.38 -8.62
CA TRP A 135 14.89 -7.96 -7.68
C TRP A 135 13.98 -8.96 -8.41
N ASN A 136 14.03 -10.23 -8.02
CA ASN A 136 13.14 -11.25 -8.57
C ASN A 136 11.79 -11.19 -7.84
N LEU A 137 10.89 -10.32 -8.29
CA LEU A 137 9.61 -10.10 -7.62
C LEU A 137 8.74 -11.36 -7.64
N SER A 138 8.84 -12.19 -8.67
CA SER A 138 8.14 -13.48 -8.73
C SER A 138 8.57 -14.40 -7.60
N LYS A 139 9.88 -14.52 -7.35
CA LYS A 139 10.40 -15.36 -6.27
C LYS A 139 10.02 -14.81 -4.88
N ILE A 140 10.04 -13.49 -4.73
CA ILE A 140 9.65 -12.84 -3.48
C ILE A 140 8.15 -13.04 -3.21
N ALA A 141 7.30 -12.89 -4.22
CA ALA A 141 5.87 -13.15 -4.12
C ALA A 141 5.59 -14.61 -3.72
N GLU A 142 6.31 -15.58 -4.31
CA GLU A 142 6.20 -16.99 -3.93
C GLU A 142 6.51 -17.22 -2.44
N ILE A 143 7.61 -16.64 -1.93
CA ILE A 143 8.00 -16.75 -0.52
C ILE A 143 6.93 -16.12 0.37
N LYS A 144 6.44 -14.92 0.02
CA LYS A 144 5.40 -14.22 0.77
C LYS A 144 4.11 -15.02 0.88
N LEU A 145 3.65 -15.60 -0.23
CA LEU A 145 2.44 -16.44 -0.23
C LEU A 145 2.58 -17.63 0.72
N ARG A 146 3.72 -18.33 0.67
CA ARG A 146 4.00 -19.46 1.58
C ARG A 146 4.02 -19.06 3.06
N ILE A 147 4.55 -17.87 3.39
CA ILE A 147 4.53 -17.35 4.77
C ILE A 147 3.10 -17.07 5.20
N LYS A 148 2.30 -16.45 4.32
CA LYS A 148 0.89 -16.12 4.62
C LYS A 148 0.05 -17.39 4.83
N GLU A 149 0.24 -18.41 4.00
CA GLU A 149 -0.42 -19.73 4.14
C GLU A 149 -0.06 -20.48 5.43
N LYS A 150 1.12 -20.23 6.02
CA LYS A 150 1.54 -20.86 7.29
C LYS A 150 1.00 -20.15 8.54
N ASN A 151 0.56 -18.91 8.40
CA ASN A 151 0.09 -18.07 9.51
C ASN A 151 -1.45 -17.99 9.59
N HIS A 152 -2.15 -18.70 8.70
CA HIS A 152 -3.58 -18.96 8.73
C HIS A 152 -3.82 -20.44 9.04
#